data_AF-A0A8T8K4I8-F1
#
_entry.id   AF-A0A8T8K4I8-F1
#
_cell.length_a   1.000
_cell.length_b   1.000
_cell.length_c   1.000
_cell.angle_alpha   90.00
_cell.angle_beta   90.00
_cell.angle_gamma   90.00
#
_symmetry.space_group_name_H-M   'P 1'
#
loop_
_entity.id
_entity.type
_entity.pdbx_description
1 polymer ?
#
loop_
_entity_poly.entity_id
_entity_poly.type
_entity_poly.pdbx_seq_one_letter_code
_entity_poly.pdbx_strand_id
1 'polypeptide(L)' 'MSCYLRHMKAILADAGIEPQNKEERKAVDLAIRQATNQKKNEKCNIVWKEVKNWIQDEKKKTRLSNSLKEWNSPK' A
#
# COMPACT_ATOMS: atom_id res chain seq x y z
N MET A 1 7.47 11.35 4.63
CA MET A 1 6.50 11.40 3.52
C MET A 1 6.58 10.09 2.78
N SER A 2 5.47 9.38 2.63
CA SER A 2 5.37 8.06 2.00
C SER A 2 5.59 8.18 0.49
N CYS A 3 6.87 8.16 0.12
CA CYS A 3 7.42 8.45 -1.20
C CYS A 3 6.87 7.57 -2.33
N TYR A 4 6.45 6.34 -2.00
CA TYR A 4 6.11 5.32 -3.01
C TYR A 4 4.62 5.24 -3.37
N LEU A 5 3.73 5.90 -2.62
CA LEU A 5 2.29 5.89 -2.93
C LEU A 5 1.99 6.41 -4.35
N ARG A 6 2.80 7.35 -4.84
CA ARG A 6 2.70 7.87 -6.20
C ARG A 6 2.95 6.80 -7.26
N HIS A 7 3.82 5.83 -6.99
CA HIS A 7 4.09 4.71 -7.91
C HIS A 7 3.02 3.62 -7.83
N MET A 8 2.26 3.58 -6.74
CA MET A 8 1.19 2.60 -6.52
C MET A 8 -0.19 3.12 -6.88
N LYS A 9 -0.29 4.32 -7.48
CA LYS A 9 -1.57 4.98 -7.76
C LYS A 9 -2.54 4.09 -8.54
N ALA A 10 -2.03 3.29 -9.48
CA ALA A 10 -2.85 2.34 -10.25
C ALA A 10 -3.43 1.21 -9.39
N ILE A 11 -2.65 0.66 -8.45
CA ILE A 11 -3.08 -0.43 -7.55
C ILE A 11 -4.06 0.11 -6.50
N LEU A 12 -3.77 1.30 -5.98
CA LEU A 12 -4.66 2.00 -5.04
C LEU A 12 -6.00 2.33 -5.71
N ALA A 13 -5.97 2.84 -6.95
CA ALA A 13 -7.18 3.11 -7.72
C ALA A 13 -7.99 1.83 -8.01
N ASP A 14 -7.33 0.71 -8.34
CA ASP A 14 -8.01 -0.60 -8.49
C ASP A 14 -8.69 -1.04 -7.18
N ALA A 15 -8.11 -0.68 -6.03
CA ALA A 15 -8.68 -0.90 -4.71
C ALA A 15 -9.73 0.16 -4.28
N GLY A 16 -10.02 1.15 -5.13
CA GLY A 16 -10.92 2.26 -4.79
C GLY A 16 -10.35 3.23 -3.75
N ILE A 17 -9.03 3.23 -3.55
CA ILE A 17 -8.31 4.05 -2.58
C ILE A 17 -7.65 5.21 -3.30
N GLU A 18 -8.10 6.43 -3.00
CA GLU A 18 -7.48 7.63 -3.58
C GLU A 18 -7.21 8.68 -2.49
N PRO A 19 -6.07 8.59 -1.77
CA PRO A 19 -5.83 9.39 -0.59
C PRO A 19 -5.57 10.86 -0.97
N GLN A 20 -6.51 11.74 -0.64
CA GLN A 20 -6.44 13.17 -0.95
C GLN A 20 -5.57 13.90 0.09
N ASN A 21 -5.72 13.54 1.37
CA ASN A 21 -5.12 14.22 2.50
C ASN A 21 -3.91 13.49 3.10
N LYS A 22 -3.11 14.21 3.90
CA LYS A 22 -1.92 13.66 4.57
C LYS A 22 -2.26 12.48 5.50
N GLU A 23 -3.41 12.55 6.18
CA GLU A 23 -3.88 11.50 7.09
C GLU A 23 -4.25 10.23 6.33
N GLU A 24 -5.00 10.34 5.23
CA GLU A 24 -5.33 9.21 4.36
C GLU A 24 -4.06 8.58 3.78
N ARG A 25 -3.11 9.39 3.30
CA ARG A 25 -1.81 8.89 2.82
C ARG A 25 -1.05 8.13 3.91
N LYS A 26 -1.17 8.55 5.17
CA LYS A 26 -0.54 7.86 6.32
C LYS A 26 -1.27 6.55 6.62
N ALA A 27 -2.60 6.55 6.55
CA ALA A 27 -3.41 5.35 6.76
C ALA A 27 -3.12 4.29 5.70
N VAL A 28 -3.04 4.68 4.42
CA VAL A 28 -2.67 3.80 3.31
C VAL A 28 -1.23 3.28 3.44
N ASP A 29 -0.26 4.14 3.80
CA ASP A 29 1.11 3.70 4.07
C ASP A 29 1.17 2.64 5.19
N LEU A 30 0.41 2.83 6.28
CA LEU A 30 0.32 1.86 7.36
C LEU A 30 -0.33 0.55 6.91
N ALA A 31 -1.41 0.61 6.13
CA ALA A 31 -2.09 -0.57 5.60
C ALA A 31 -1.16 -1.38 4.67
N ILE A 32 -0.42 -0.71 3.77
CA ILE A 32 0.56 -1.37 2.90
C ILE A 32 1.66 -2.04 3.73
N ARG A 33 2.19 -1.36 4.76
CA ARG A 33 3.21 -1.93 5.65
C ARG A 33 2.68 -3.15 6.40
N GLN A 34 1.44 -3.11 6.88
CA GLN A 34 0.81 -4.26 7.53
C GLN A 34 0.63 -5.44 6.57
N ALA A 35 0.14 -5.17 5.35
CA ALA A 35 -0.07 -6.20 4.33
C ALA A 35 1.25 -6.85 3.88
N THR A 36 2.33 -6.07 3.80
CA THR A 36 3.68 -6.53 3.41
C THR A 36 4.56 -6.93 4.61
N ASN A 37 3.99 -6.97 5.81
CA ASN A 37 4.66 -7.31 7.07
C ASN A 37 5.92 -6.47 7.36
N GLN A 38 5.92 -5.21 6.94
CA GLN A 38 7.00 -4.25 7.14
C GLN A 38 6.85 -3.50 8.46
N LYS A 39 7.97 -3.14 9.08
CA LYS A 39 7.95 -2.38 10.34
C LYS A 39 7.43 -0.95 10.10
N LYS A 40 6.69 -0.42 11.08
CA LYS A 40 6.16 0.96 11.05
C LYS A 40 7.26 2.02 10.97
N ASN A 41 8.43 1.75 11.56
CA ASN A 41 9.56 2.68 11.59
C ASN A 41 10.60 2.43 10.48
N GLU A 42 10.33 1.49 9.57
CA GLU A 42 11.28 1.16 8.50
C GLU A 42 11.36 2.28 7.45
N LYS A 43 12.55 2.47 6.89
CA LYS A 43 12.79 3.52 5.90
C LYS A 43 11.96 3.27 4.63
N CYS A 44 11.38 4.34 4.09
CA CYS A 44 10.52 4.32 2.89
C CYS A 44 11.15 3.59 1.70
N ASN A 45 12.47 3.71 1.50
CA ASN A 45 13.19 3.05 0.42
C ASN A 45 13.26 1.52 0.58
N ILE A 46 13.38 1.01 1.81
CA ILE A 46 13.38 -0.42 2.11
C ILE A 46 11.98 -0.99 1.90
N VAL A 47 10.98 -0.33 2.48
CA VAL A 47 9.57 -0.70 2.28
C VAL A 47 9.21 -0.70 0.79
N TRP A 48 9.64 0.31 0.04
CA TRP A 48 9.37 0.37 -1.38
C TRP A 48 10.02 -0.78 -2.17
N LYS A 49 11.26 -1.17 -1.85
CA LYS A 49 11.87 -2.34 -2.51
C LYS A 49 11.05 -3.60 -2.31
N GLU A 50 10.58 -3.84 -1.08
CA GLU A 50 9.76 -5.00 -0.76
C GLU A 50 8.38 -4.93 -1.43
N VAL A 51 7.71 -3.79 -1.35
CA VAL A 51 6.45 -3.57 -2.04
C VAL A 51 6.62 -3.72 -3.56
N LYS A 52 7.74 -3.26 -4.12
CA LYS A 52 8.06 -3.43 -5.54
C LYS A 52 8.16 -4.92 -5.92
N ASN A 53 8.78 -5.74 -5.06
CA ASN A 53 8.81 -7.20 -5.26
C ASN A 53 7.40 -7.81 -5.18
N TRP A 54 6.54 -7.30 -4.29
CA TRP A 54 5.15 -7.73 -4.18
C TRP A 54 4.31 -7.37 -5.41
N ILE A 55 4.47 -6.19 -5.99
CA ILE A 55 3.68 -5.78 -7.17
C ILE A 55 4.15 -6.44 -8.47
N GLN A 56 5.39 -6.94 -8.51
CA GLN A 56 5.93 -7.71 -9.64
C GLN A 56 5.45 -9.16 -9.62
N ASP A 57 5.11 -9.70 -8.45
CA ASP A 57 4.57 -11.05 -8.28
C ASP A 57 3.04 -10.98 -8.33
N GLU A 58 2.41 -11.59 -9.34
CA GLU A 58 0.95 -11.51 -9.52
C GLU A 58 0.15 -12.02 -8.31
N LYS A 59 0.62 -13.09 -7.64
CA LYS A 59 -0.08 -13.65 -6.47
C LYS A 59 -0.04 -12.65 -5.31
N LYS A 60 1.13 -12.08 -5.05
CA LYS A 60 1.32 -11.08 -3.98
C LYS A 60 0.62 -9.77 -4.29
N LYS A 61 0.66 -9.32 -5.55
CA LYS A 61 -0.06 -8.13 -6.01
C LYS A 61 -1.56 -8.27 -5.74
N THR A 62 -2.17 -9.38 -6.14
CA THR A 62 -3.60 -9.64 -5.88
C THR A 62 -3.89 -9.69 -4.38
N ARG A 63 -3.02 -10.33 -3.58
CA ARG A 63 -3.17 -10.34 -2.12
C ARG A 63 -3.12 -8.93 -1.53
N LEU A 64 -2.18 -8.09 -1.98
CA LEU A 64 -2.06 -6.71 -1.54
C LEU A 64 -3.29 -5.89 -1.92
N SER A 65 -3.75 -5.98 -3.18
CA SER A 65 -4.98 -5.34 -3.63
C SER A 65 -6.20 -5.79 -2.81
N ASN A 66 -6.33 -7.08 -2.52
CA ASN A 66 -7.45 -7.59 -1.71
C ASN A 66 -7.38 -7.06 -0.27
N SER A 67 -6.23 -7.12 0.39
CA SER A 67 -6.10 -6.56 1.75
C SER A 67 -6.40 -5.06 1.80
N LEU A 68 -6.02 -4.32 0.74
CA LEU A 68 -6.35 -2.90 0.62
C LEU A 68 -7.85 -2.68 0.38
N LYS A 69 -8.51 -3.48 -0.47
CA LYS A 69 -9.96 -3.45 -0.69
C LYS A 69 -10.74 -3.79 0.58
N GLU A 70 -10.29 -4.76 1.36
CA GLU A 70 -10.89 -5.11 2.65
C GLU A 70 -10.72 -3.98 3.67
N TRP A 71 -9.55 -3.33 3.70
CA TRP A 71 -9.31 -2.16 4.56
C TRP A 71 -10.19 -0.96 4.17
N ASN A 72 -10.45 -0.76 2.88
CA ASN A 72 -11.25 0.35 2.35
C ASN A 72 -12.76 0.05 2.28
N SER A 73 -13.19 -1.20 2.48
CA SER A 73 -14.61 -1.55 2.49
C SER A 73 -15.23 -1.11 3.81
N PRO A 74 -16.23 -0.21 3.79
CA PRO A 74 -16.99 0.11 4.98
C PRO A 74 -17.81 -1.12 5.38
N LYS A 75 -17.69 -1.52 6.65
CA LYS A 75 -18.62 -2.45 7.28
C LYS A 75 -19.77 -1.67 7.91
#